data_AF-A0A1G9R3F5-F1
#
_entry.id   AF-A0A1G9R3F5-F1
#
_cell.length_a   1.000
_cell.length_b   1.000
_cell.length_c   1.000
_cell.angle_alpha   90.00
_cell.angle_beta   90.00
_cell.angle_gamma   90.00
#
_symmetry.space_group_name_H-M   'P 1'
#
loop_
_entity.id
_entity.type
_entity.pdbx_description
1 polymer ?
#
loop_
_entity_poly.entity_id
_entity_poly.type
_entity_poly.pdbx_seq_one_letter_code
_entity_poly.pdbx_strand_id
1 'polypeptide(L)'
;MTATLEARRTMGSGALSERYDRALLFAAEHHRGQLRKGSRVPYLTHLMSVSALVLEHGGSEDQAIAGLLHDAVEDAPAGTGGTVLADIRSRFGDAVGDIVRACSDGLHADGNRSGTWAERKRGYVDGLATEPADALLVSAADKTHNGLCIAADVRRYGPGFWATFNAGRDELLWYYTSVERAVAERLPGSSIAEALRRAVDELVAAAGTERTAVPVGMPVRD
;
A
#
# COMPACT_ATOMS: atom_id res chain seq x y z
N MET A 1 -24.52 -4.08 1.51
CA MET A 1 -25.01 -5.33 2.15
C MET A 1 -24.36 -5.43 3.50
N THR A 2 -25.11 -5.72 4.56
CA THR A 2 -24.56 -5.88 5.91
C THR A 2 -23.92 -7.26 6.04
N ALA A 3 -22.65 -7.35 6.44
CA ALA A 3 -21.95 -8.62 6.64
C ALA A 3 -22.60 -9.44 7.77
N THR A 4 -22.71 -10.76 7.60
CA THR A 4 -23.34 -11.66 8.58
C THR A 4 -22.31 -12.29 9.54
N LEU A 5 -22.75 -12.71 10.74
CA LEU A 5 -21.89 -13.45 11.67
C LEU A 5 -21.42 -14.79 11.09
N GLU A 6 -22.20 -15.38 10.18
CA GLU A 6 -21.84 -16.60 9.46
C GLU A 6 -20.69 -16.34 8.50
N ALA A 7 -20.73 -15.25 7.72
CA ALA A 7 -19.62 -14.84 6.86
C ALA A 7 -18.33 -14.57 7.65
N ARG A 8 -18.44 -14.03 8.87
CA ARG A 8 -17.28 -13.82 9.76
C ARG A 8 -16.58 -15.13 10.15
N ARG A 9 -17.31 -16.25 10.29
CA ARG A 9 -16.73 -17.54 10.73
C ARG A 9 -15.84 -18.18 9.67
N THR A 10 -16.05 -17.85 8.40
CA THR A 10 -15.27 -18.35 7.27
C THR A 10 -14.33 -17.29 6.68
N MET A 11 -14.20 -16.14 7.33
CA MET A 11 -13.34 -15.03 6.88
C MET A 11 -11.88 -15.27 7.32
N GLY A 12 -10.95 -14.89 6.44
CA GLY A 12 -9.51 -14.89 6.72
C GLY A 12 -8.80 -16.17 6.28
N SER A 13 -7.49 -16.20 6.53
CA SER A 13 -6.59 -17.27 6.07
C SER A 13 -6.66 -18.57 6.87
N GLY A 14 -7.28 -18.56 8.06
CA GLY A 14 -7.01 -19.59 9.08
C GLY A 14 -5.61 -19.45 9.68
N ALA A 15 -5.11 -20.53 10.29
CA ALA A 15 -3.78 -20.53 10.89
C ALA A 15 -2.68 -20.34 9.82
N LEU A 16 -1.76 -19.42 10.08
CA LEU A 16 -0.63 -19.15 9.18
C LEU A 16 0.37 -20.31 9.23
N SER A 17 0.89 -20.66 8.07
CA SER A 17 1.92 -21.68 7.90
C SER A 17 3.33 -21.13 8.09
N GLU A 18 4.34 -22.01 8.14
CA GLU A 18 5.75 -21.63 8.14
C GLU A 18 6.17 -20.80 6.90
N ARG A 19 5.37 -20.78 5.83
CA ARG A 19 5.63 -19.88 4.69
C ARG A 19 5.55 -18.42 5.12
N TYR A 20 4.61 -18.09 6.00
CA TYR A 20 4.46 -16.75 6.54
C TYR A 20 5.66 -16.35 7.41
N ASP A 21 6.12 -17.26 8.28
CA ASP A 21 7.32 -17.03 9.12
C ASP A 21 8.56 -16.74 8.26
N ARG A 22 8.76 -17.52 7.21
CA ARG A 22 9.85 -17.32 6.24
C ARG A 22 9.73 -15.99 5.50
N ALA A 23 8.52 -15.57 5.14
CA ALA A 23 8.29 -14.29 4.50
C ALA A 23 8.58 -13.12 5.43
N LEU A 24 8.19 -13.21 6.71
CA LEU A 24 8.47 -12.20 7.72
C LEU A 24 9.97 -12.05 7.94
N LEU A 25 10.70 -13.17 8.04
CA LEU A 25 12.16 -13.15 8.16
C LEU A 25 12.81 -12.55 6.90
N PHE A 26 12.35 -12.92 5.71
CA PHE A 26 12.84 -12.36 4.45
C PHE A 26 12.63 -10.83 4.42
N ALA A 27 11.44 -10.34 4.75
CA ALA A 27 11.15 -8.91 4.81
C ALA A 27 12.05 -8.18 5.84
N ALA A 28 12.24 -8.77 7.02
CA ALA A 28 13.09 -8.21 8.07
C ALA A 28 14.58 -8.18 7.66
N GLU A 29 15.06 -9.15 6.89
CA GLU A 29 16.40 -9.17 6.33
C GLU A 29 16.56 -8.13 5.22
N HIS A 30 15.63 -8.10 4.27
CA HIS A 30 15.66 -7.21 3.12
C HIS A 30 15.64 -5.73 3.54
N HIS A 31 14.80 -5.38 4.51
CA HIS A 31 14.60 -4.00 4.98
C HIS A 31 15.35 -3.68 6.28
N ARG A 32 16.34 -4.48 6.69
CA ARG A 32 16.99 -4.38 8.02
C ARG A 32 17.56 -2.99 8.35
N GLY A 33 18.11 -2.32 7.35
CA GLY A 33 18.68 -0.98 7.49
C GLY A 33 17.70 0.17 7.19
N GLN A 34 16.50 -0.13 6.73
CA GLN A 34 15.56 0.89 6.25
C GLN A 34 14.72 1.48 7.38
N LEU A 35 14.52 2.79 7.31
CA LEU A 35 13.74 3.56 8.28
C LEU A 35 12.56 4.25 7.59
N ARG A 36 11.48 4.48 8.32
CA ARG A 36 10.37 5.33 7.84
C ARG A 36 10.87 6.75 7.61
N LYS A 37 10.46 7.34 6.50
CA LYS A 37 10.89 8.68 6.04
C LYS A 37 10.82 9.71 7.16
N GLY A 38 11.92 10.43 7.38
CA GLY A 38 11.99 11.50 8.40
C GLY A 38 11.99 11.02 9.85
N SER A 39 12.21 9.72 10.12
CA SER A 39 12.16 9.18 11.49
C SER A 39 13.22 8.09 11.73
N ARG A 40 13.32 7.63 12.98
CA ARG A 40 14.10 6.44 13.37
C ARG A 40 13.25 5.17 13.51
N VAL A 41 11.99 5.21 13.09
CA VAL A 41 11.09 4.06 13.16
C VAL A 41 11.51 3.03 12.10
N PRO A 42 11.74 1.75 12.46
CA PRO A 42 12.10 0.72 11.49
C PRO A 42 11.02 0.54 10.42
N TYR A 43 11.43 0.38 9.15
CA TYR A 43 10.50 0.22 8.04
C TYR A 43 9.63 -1.04 8.17
N LEU A 44 10.17 -2.10 8.78
CA LEU A 44 9.48 -3.36 9.07
C LEU A 44 8.13 -3.16 9.78
N THR A 45 7.98 -2.11 10.59
CA THR A 45 6.70 -1.78 11.25
C THR A 45 5.59 -1.53 10.24
N HIS A 46 5.88 -0.92 9.09
CA HIS A 46 4.91 -0.74 8.01
C HIS A 46 4.51 -2.07 7.38
N LEU A 47 5.48 -2.90 7.02
CA LEU A 47 5.25 -4.19 6.36
C LEU A 47 4.39 -5.11 7.23
N MET A 48 4.71 -5.17 8.53
CA MET A 48 3.92 -5.91 9.52
C MET A 48 2.48 -5.36 9.62
N SER A 49 2.30 -4.04 9.64
CA SER A 49 0.97 -3.44 9.69
C SER A 49 0.14 -3.71 8.43
N VAL A 50 0.75 -3.66 7.24
CA VAL A 50 0.05 -3.99 5.98
C VAL A 50 -0.39 -5.44 5.99
N SER A 51 0.51 -6.35 6.36
CA SER A 51 0.19 -7.78 6.47
C SER A 51 -0.94 -8.05 7.48
N ALA A 52 -0.89 -7.40 8.65
CA ALA A 52 -1.94 -7.51 9.66
C ALA A 52 -3.29 -6.98 9.15
N LEU A 53 -3.31 -5.83 8.47
CA LEU A 53 -4.52 -5.29 7.87
C LEU A 53 -5.11 -6.24 6.83
N VAL A 54 -4.27 -6.83 5.96
CA VAL A 54 -4.74 -7.83 4.98
C VAL A 54 -5.46 -8.99 5.69
N LEU A 55 -4.87 -9.54 6.75
CA LEU A 55 -5.45 -10.65 7.52
C LEU A 55 -6.76 -10.26 8.23
N GLU A 56 -6.78 -9.13 8.92
CA GLU A 56 -7.96 -8.62 9.63
C GLU A 56 -9.13 -8.29 8.67
N HIS A 57 -8.81 -7.97 7.42
CA HIS A 57 -9.78 -7.69 6.37
C HIS A 57 -10.11 -8.90 5.49
N GLY A 58 -9.75 -10.11 5.93
CA GLY A 58 -10.20 -11.37 5.34
C GLY A 58 -9.33 -11.88 4.19
N GLY A 59 -8.13 -11.35 4.02
CA GLY A 59 -7.17 -11.81 3.04
C GLY A 59 -6.62 -13.21 3.32
N SER A 60 -6.11 -13.84 2.27
CA SER A 60 -5.43 -15.13 2.33
C SER A 60 -4.01 -15.02 2.90
N GLU A 61 -3.38 -16.15 3.21
CA GLU A 61 -1.97 -16.20 3.59
C GLU A 61 -1.07 -15.65 2.46
N ASP A 62 -1.37 -15.95 1.20
CA ASP A 62 -0.60 -15.44 0.06
C ASP A 62 -0.67 -13.91 -0.04
N GLN A 63 -1.85 -13.32 0.20
CA GLN A 63 -2.00 -11.86 0.25
C GLN A 63 -1.27 -11.27 1.46
N ALA A 64 -1.30 -11.94 2.61
CA ALA A 64 -0.62 -11.49 3.81
C ALA A 64 0.92 -11.54 3.66
N ILE A 65 1.45 -12.58 3.02
CA ILE A 65 2.84 -12.68 2.59
C ILE A 65 3.16 -11.57 1.60
N ALA A 66 2.32 -11.34 0.58
CA ALA A 66 2.52 -10.26 -0.36
C ALA A 66 2.51 -8.88 0.33
N GLY A 67 1.68 -8.68 1.37
CA GLY A 67 1.69 -7.47 2.20
C GLY A 67 3.02 -7.25 2.94
N LEU A 68 3.70 -8.32 3.38
CA LEU A 68 5.06 -8.21 3.95
C LEU A 68 6.11 -7.84 2.91
N LEU A 69 5.87 -8.18 1.65
CA LEU A 69 6.87 -8.13 0.57
C LEU A 69 6.58 -7.07 -0.50
N HIS A 70 5.48 -6.32 -0.38
CA HIS A 70 4.96 -5.46 -1.45
C HIS A 70 5.98 -4.40 -1.91
N ASP A 71 6.77 -3.86 -0.99
CA ASP A 71 7.81 -2.87 -1.28
C ASP A 71 9.18 -3.49 -1.61
N ALA A 72 9.38 -4.80 -1.42
CA ALA A 72 10.70 -5.42 -1.57
C ALA A 72 11.27 -5.27 -2.98
N VAL A 73 10.40 -5.23 -4.00
CA VAL A 73 10.82 -5.01 -5.39
C VAL A 73 11.10 -3.52 -5.66
N GLU A 74 10.29 -2.61 -5.12
CA GLU A 74 10.43 -1.15 -5.34
C GLU A 74 11.64 -0.56 -4.59
N ASP A 75 11.94 -1.08 -3.40
CA ASP A 75 13.04 -0.65 -2.54
C ASP A 75 14.34 -1.45 -2.75
N ALA A 76 14.32 -2.41 -3.68
CA ALA A 76 15.52 -3.13 -4.09
C ALA A 76 16.59 -2.16 -4.65
N PRO A 77 17.88 -2.50 -4.53
CA PRO A 77 18.95 -1.79 -5.24
C PRO A 77 18.64 -1.65 -6.73
N ALA A 78 19.02 -0.52 -7.33
CA ALA A 78 18.77 -0.24 -8.74
C ALA A 78 19.24 -1.41 -9.64
N GLY A 79 18.36 -1.84 -10.55
CA GLY A 79 18.59 -2.96 -11.47
C GLY A 79 18.41 -4.36 -10.86
N THR A 80 18.01 -4.48 -9.59
CA THR A 80 17.85 -5.79 -8.92
C THR A 80 16.39 -6.19 -8.65
N GLY A 81 15.41 -5.31 -8.91
CA GLY A 81 13.99 -5.58 -8.67
C GLY A 81 13.49 -6.85 -9.36
N GLY A 82 13.91 -7.11 -10.61
CA GLY A 82 13.58 -8.35 -11.32
C GLY A 82 14.12 -9.61 -10.64
N THR A 83 15.33 -9.55 -10.10
CA THR A 83 15.93 -10.65 -9.32
C THR A 83 15.20 -10.87 -8.00
N VAL A 84 14.85 -9.79 -7.29
CA VAL A 84 14.06 -9.88 -6.05
C VAL A 84 12.70 -10.50 -6.32
N LEU A 85 12.02 -10.08 -7.39
CA LEU A 85 10.74 -10.65 -7.79
C LEU A 85 10.85 -12.15 -8.13
N ALA A 86 11.91 -12.56 -8.83
CA ALA A 86 12.16 -13.97 -9.13
C ALA A 86 12.42 -14.79 -7.85
N ASP A 87 13.16 -14.24 -6.88
CA ASP A 87 13.40 -14.88 -5.58
C ASP A 87 12.09 -15.03 -4.78
N ILE A 88 11.23 -14.00 -4.79
CA ILE A 88 9.90 -14.05 -4.19
C ILE A 88 9.07 -15.18 -4.80
N ARG A 89 9.01 -15.29 -6.14
CA ARG A 89 8.29 -16.38 -6.82
C ARG A 89 8.85 -17.75 -6.45
N SER A 90 10.17 -17.90 -6.42
CA SER A 90 10.81 -19.17 -6.08
C SER A 90 10.53 -19.61 -4.64
N ARG A 91 10.46 -18.70 -3.68
CA ARG A 91 10.30 -19.01 -2.25
C ARG A 91 8.85 -19.10 -1.80
N PHE A 92 7.99 -18.25 -2.38
CA PHE A 92 6.63 -18.03 -1.90
C PHE A 92 5.56 -18.31 -2.96
N GLY A 93 5.95 -18.62 -4.19
CA GLY A 93 5.03 -19.00 -5.27
C GLY A 93 4.59 -17.85 -6.16
N ASP A 94 4.04 -18.20 -7.33
CA ASP A 94 3.67 -17.23 -8.36
C ASP A 94 2.54 -16.30 -7.93
N ALA A 95 1.56 -16.79 -7.16
CA ALA A 95 0.44 -15.97 -6.66
C ALA A 95 0.95 -14.77 -5.83
N VAL A 96 1.90 -15.02 -4.91
CA VAL A 96 2.55 -13.96 -4.12
C VAL A 96 3.33 -13.01 -5.03
N GLY A 97 4.14 -13.54 -5.96
CA GLY A 97 4.92 -12.73 -6.88
C GLY A 97 4.05 -11.85 -7.80
N ASP A 98 2.89 -12.34 -8.22
CA ASP A 98 1.94 -11.57 -9.04
C ASP A 98 1.30 -10.43 -8.26
N ILE A 99 0.95 -10.65 -6.99
CA ILE A 99 0.44 -9.58 -6.12
C ILE A 99 1.53 -8.52 -5.87
N VAL A 100 2.74 -8.94 -5.49
CA VAL A 100 3.86 -8.01 -5.25
C VAL A 100 4.18 -7.17 -6.48
N ARG A 101 4.19 -7.80 -7.67
CA ARG A 101 4.39 -7.09 -8.95
C ARG A 101 3.28 -6.08 -9.23
N ALA A 102 2.03 -6.41 -8.92
CA ALA A 102 0.90 -5.50 -9.12
C ALA A 102 0.97 -4.28 -8.17
N CYS A 103 1.41 -4.48 -6.92
CA CYS A 103 1.55 -3.41 -5.94
C CYS A 103 2.73 -2.45 -6.23
N SER A 104 3.71 -2.85 -7.03
CA SER A 104 4.91 -2.05 -7.30
C SER A 104 4.67 -1.00 -8.40
N ASP A 105 5.05 0.26 -8.17
CA ASP A 105 4.87 1.32 -9.17
C ASP A 105 6.07 1.51 -10.11
N GLY A 106 5.76 1.82 -11.38
CA GLY A 106 6.74 2.31 -12.35
C GLY A 106 7.94 1.41 -12.65
N LEU A 107 7.85 0.11 -12.34
CA LEU A 107 8.88 -0.86 -12.69
C LEU A 107 8.90 -1.09 -14.21
N HIS A 108 10.03 -0.77 -14.84
CA HIS A 108 10.32 -1.27 -16.18
C HIS A 108 10.72 -2.74 -16.16
N ALA A 109 10.84 -3.36 -17.34
CA ALA A 109 11.24 -4.77 -17.48
C ALA A 109 12.53 -5.11 -16.72
N ASP A 110 13.43 -4.15 -16.56
CA ASP A 110 14.70 -4.28 -15.85
C ASP A 110 14.61 -3.99 -14.33
N GLY A 111 13.41 -3.74 -13.81
CA GLY A 111 13.14 -3.50 -12.38
C GLY A 111 13.51 -2.09 -11.88
N ASN A 112 13.66 -1.11 -12.77
CA ASN A 112 13.97 0.28 -12.41
C ASN A 112 12.72 1.17 -12.44
N ARG A 113 12.61 2.13 -11.51
CA ARG A 113 11.64 3.23 -11.56
C ARG A 113 12.08 4.29 -12.57
N SER A 114 11.16 4.79 -13.40
CA SER A 114 11.39 6.00 -14.21
C SER A 114 10.28 7.02 -14.05
N GLY A 115 10.56 8.26 -14.46
CA GLY A 115 9.60 9.35 -14.47
C GLY A 115 9.46 10.06 -13.12
N THR A 116 8.75 11.18 -13.16
CA THR A 116 8.38 11.98 -11.99
C THR A 116 7.42 11.21 -11.08
N TRP A 117 7.31 11.65 -9.82
CA TRP A 117 6.33 11.08 -8.89
C TRP A 117 4.91 11.13 -9.47
N ALA A 118 4.56 12.24 -10.11
CA ALA A 118 3.25 12.44 -10.71
C ALA A 118 2.98 11.47 -11.88
N GLU A 119 3.96 11.25 -12.76
CA GLU A 119 3.81 10.29 -13.87
C GLU A 119 3.60 8.86 -13.36
N ARG A 120 4.38 8.43 -12.37
CA ARG A 120 4.23 7.07 -11.80
C ARG A 120 2.89 6.90 -11.10
N LYS A 121 2.46 7.88 -10.29
CA LYS A 121 1.20 7.77 -9.56
C LYS A 121 -0.03 7.90 -10.46
N ARG A 122 0.03 8.64 -11.57
CA ARG A 122 -1.02 8.59 -12.62
C ARG A 122 -1.15 7.18 -13.20
N GLY A 123 -0.05 6.60 -13.69
CA GLY A 123 -0.08 5.25 -14.24
C GLY A 123 -0.55 4.19 -13.24
N TYR A 124 -0.15 4.32 -11.97
CA TYR A 124 -0.65 3.45 -10.91
C TYR A 124 -2.17 3.59 -10.72
N VAL A 125 -2.70 4.82 -10.58
CA VAL A 125 -4.14 5.06 -10.41
C VAL A 125 -4.94 4.55 -11.60
N ASP A 126 -4.47 4.79 -12.82
CA ASP A 126 -5.12 4.30 -14.05
C ASP A 126 -5.17 2.76 -14.10
N GLY A 127 -4.12 2.10 -13.59
CA GLY A 127 -4.03 0.64 -13.52
C GLY A 127 -5.00 -0.03 -12.54
N LEU A 128 -5.45 0.68 -11.49
CA LEU A 128 -6.32 0.13 -10.44
C LEU A 128 -7.66 -0.39 -10.97
N ALA A 129 -8.17 0.16 -12.07
CA ALA A 129 -9.41 -0.30 -12.68
C ALA A 129 -9.33 -1.78 -13.12
N THR A 130 -8.14 -2.21 -13.53
CA THR A 130 -7.85 -3.55 -14.05
C THR A 130 -7.00 -4.39 -13.12
N GLU A 131 -6.60 -3.86 -11.96
CA GLU A 131 -5.80 -4.58 -10.98
C GLU A 131 -6.57 -5.83 -10.49
N PRO A 132 -5.89 -7.00 -10.36
CA PRO A 132 -6.50 -8.17 -9.77
C PRO A 132 -7.03 -7.86 -8.35
N ALA A 133 -8.22 -8.36 -8.03
CA ALA A 133 -8.85 -8.10 -6.74
C ALA A 133 -7.96 -8.49 -5.55
N ASP A 134 -7.17 -9.55 -5.70
CA ASP A 134 -6.25 -10.02 -4.67
C ASP A 134 -5.16 -9.00 -4.35
N ALA A 135 -4.64 -8.30 -5.36
CA ALA A 135 -3.66 -7.24 -5.19
C ALA A 135 -4.29 -5.94 -4.67
N LEU A 136 -5.52 -5.66 -5.09
CA LEU A 136 -6.23 -4.47 -4.66
C LEU A 136 -6.47 -4.42 -3.14
N LEU A 137 -6.69 -5.57 -2.49
CA LEU A 137 -6.75 -5.65 -1.02
C LEU A 137 -5.44 -5.21 -0.37
N VAL A 138 -4.29 -5.67 -0.90
CA VAL A 138 -2.96 -5.32 -0.39
C VAL A 138 -2.66 -3.84 -0.63
N SER A 139 -2.95 -3.34 -1.83
CA SER A 139 -2.86 -1.92 -2.18
C SER A 139 -3.70 -1.05 -1.23
N ALA A 140 -4.93 -1.47 -0.90
CA ALA A 140 -5.79 -0.75 0.03
C ALA A 140 -5.26 -0.79 1.48
N ALA A 141 -4.71 -1.94 1.93
CA ALA A 141 -4.10 -2.07 3.25
C ALA A 141 -2.85 -1.18 3.40
N ASP A 142 -2.00 -1.13 2.38
CA ASP A 142 -0.86 -0.22 2.31
C ASP A 142 -1.31 1.24 2.46
N LYS A 143 -2.24 1.70 1.61
CA LYS A 143 -2.70 3.10 1.67
C LYS A 143 -3.44 3.40 2.97
N THR A 144 -4.12 2.43 3.57
CA THR A 144 -4.77 2.61 4.87
C THR A 144 -3.72 2.92 5.95
N HIS A 145 -2.68 2.09 6.07
CA HIS A 145 -1.65 2.31 7.08
C HIS A 145 -0.86 3.59 6.83
N ASN A 146 -0.42 3.81 5.59
CA ASN A 146 0.35 4.99 5.25
C ASN A 146 -0.46 6.28 5.42
N GLY A 147 -1.73 6.32 5.01
CA GLY A 147 -2.60 7.47 5.20
C GLY A 147 -2.76 7.86 6.68
N LEU A 148 -2.96 6.87 7.56
CA LEU A 148 -3.07 7.09 9.01
C LEU A 148 -1.76 7.61 9.61
N CYS A 149 -0.60 7.05 9.23
CA CYS A 149 0.70 7.54 9.69
C CYS A 149 0.92 9.00 9.27
N ILE A 150 0.64 9.32 8.00
CA ILE A 150 0.83 10.68 7.48
C ILE A 150 -0.10 11.66 8.20
N ALA A 151 -1.37 11.29 8.39
CA ALA A 151 -2.31 12.12 9.13
C ALA A 151 -1.83 12.40 10.57
N ALA A 152 -1.35 11.37 11.27
CA ALA A 152 -0.81 11.50 12.62
C ALA A 152 0.43 12.40 12.67
N ASP A 153 1.37 12.24 11.72
CA ASP A 153 2.59 13.03 11.67
C ASP A 153 2.31 14.50 11.31
N VAL A 154 1.39 14.78 10.37
CA VAL A 154 0.96 16.15 10.06
C VAL A 154 0.33 16.82 11.28
N ARG A 155 -0.52 16.11 12.05
CA ARG A 155 -1.10 16.65 13.29
C ARG A 155 -0.04 16.91 14.36
N ARG A 156 0.99 16.06 14.43
CA ARG A 156 2.04 16.15 15.45
C ARG A 156 3.08 17.22 15.15
N TYR A 157 3.50 17.34 13.89
CA TYR A 157 4.61 18.19 13.47
C TYR A 157 4.17 19.42 12.65
N GLY A 158 2.87 19.52 12.36
CA GLY A 158 2.27 20.64 11.63
C GLY A 158 2.54 20.62 10.12
N PRO A 159 2.16 21.70 9.41
CA PRO A 159 2.25 21.79 7.95
C PRO A 159 3.68 21.63 7.38
N GLY A 160 4.71 21.87 8.19
CA GLY A 160 6.10 21.66 7.77
C GLY A 160 6.42 20.21 7.39
N PHE A 161 5.66 19.23 7.90
CA PHE A 161 5.85 17.82 7.59
C PHE A 161 5.66 17.49 6.10
N TRP A 162 4.84 18.27 5.38
CA TRP A 162 4.64 18.08 3.94
C TRP A 162 5.94 18.19 3.13
N ALA A 163 6.92 18.99 3.60
CA ALA A 163 8.22 19.14 2.96
C ALA A 163 9.08 17.85 3.00
N THR A 164 8.68 16.85 3.79
CA THR A 164 9.35 15.54 3.78
C THR A 164 9.00 14.72 2.55
N PHE A 165 7.94 15.04 1.79
CA PHE A 165 7.51 14.27 0.61
C PHE A 165 8.10 14.82 -0.69
N ASN A 166 8.22 13.94 -1.69
CA ASN A 166 8.58 14.37 -3.05
C ASN A 166 7.34 14.94 -3.78
N ALA A 167 6.14 14.63 -3.27
CA ALA A 167 4.85 15.14 -3.71
C ALA A 167 4.44 16.37 -2.89
N GLY A 168 3.70 17.29 -3.50
CA GLY A 168 3.00 18.35 -2.79
C GLY A 168 1.80 17.80 -2.04
N ARG A 169 1.27 18.59 -1.10
CA ARG A 169 0.07 18.23 -0.32
C ARG A 169 -1.07 17.79 -1.23
N ASP A 170 -1.41 18.61 -2.22
CA ASP A 170 -2.61 18.38 -3.05
C ASP A 170 -2.42 17.20 -4.02
N GLU A 171 -1.19 16.96 -4.49
CA GLU A 171 -0.83 15.76 -5.26
C GLU A 171 -1.02 14.48 -4.42
N LEU A 172 -0.60 14.51 -3.15
CA LEU A 172 -0.78 13.39 -2.24
C LEU A 172 -2.27 13.15 -1.94
N LEU A 173 -3.04 14.20 -1.68
CA LEU A 173 -4.48 14.09 -1.44
C LEU A 173 -5.22 13.55 -2.67
N TRP A 174 -4.89 14.02 -3.87
CA TRP A 174 -5.41 13.46 -5.12
C TRP A 174 -5.11 11.96 -5.21
N TYR A 175 -3.88 11.55 -4.90
CA TYR A 175 -3.47 10.15 -5.00
C TYR A 175 -4.28 9.25 -4.06
N TYR A 176 -4.35 9.61 -2.77
CA TYR A 176 -5.06 8.80 -1.78
C TYR A 176 -6.57 8.75 -2.04
N THR A 177 -7.19 9.88 -2.42
CA THR A 177 -8.62 9.91 -2.77
C THR A 177 -8.93 9.15 -4.06
N SER A 178 -8.02 9.16 -5.04
CA SER A 178 -8.17 8.36 -6.27
C SER A 178 -8.09 6.86 -6.00
N VAL A 179 -7.13 6.42 -5.17
CA VAL A 179 -7.04 5.01 -4.75
C VAL A 179 -8.29 4.59 -3.97
N GLU A 180 -8.77 5.42 -3.05
CA GLU A 180 -9.98 5.14 -2.28
C GLU A 180 -11.21 4.96 -3.15
N ARG A 181 -11.41 5.82 -4.16
CA ARG A 181 -12.51 5.68 -5.12
C ARG A 181 -12.43 4.37 -5.88
N ALA A 182 -11.26 4.03 -6.43
CA ALA A 182 -11.07 2.79 -7.16
C ALA A 182 -11.35 1.56 -6.29
N VAL A 183 -10.87 1.56 -5.04
CA VAL A 183 -11.11 0.48 -4.07
C VAL A 183 -12.60 0.38 -3.70
N ALA A 184 -13.28 1.52 -3.47
CA ALA A 184 -14.70 1.55 -3.13
C ALA A 184 -15.59 1.03 -4.27
N GLU A 185 -15.23 1.32 -5.52
CA GLU A 185 -15.92 0.82 -6.71
C GLU A 185 -15.70 -0.68 -6.93
N ARG A 186 -14.47 -1.17 -6.73
CA ARG A 186 -14.08 -2.54 -7.03
C ARG A 186 -14.35 -3.53 -5.89
N LEU A 187 -14.33 -3.07 -4.64
CA LEU A 187 -14.57 -3.86 -3.43
C LEU A 187 -15.73 -3.26 -2.59
N PRO A 188 -16.92 -3.06 -3.17
CA PRO A 188 -18.00 -2.31 -2.53
C PRO A 188 -18.49 -3.02 -1.27
N GLY A 189 -18.60 -2.24 -0.17
CA GLY A 189 -19.07 -2.75 1.12
C GLY A 189 -18.09 -3.67 1.85
N SER A 190 -16.86 -3.82 1.34
CA SER A 190 -15.79 -4.53 2.07
C SER A 190 -15.30 -3.70 3.26
N SER A 191 -14.85 -4.38 4.32
CA SER A 191 -14.32 -3.72 5.51
C SER A 191 -13.03 -2.94 5.22
N ILE A 192 -12.23 -3.38 4.23
CA ILE A 192 -11.02 -2.66 3.83
C ILE A 192 -11.35 -1.34 3.11
N ALA A 193 -12.37 -1.31 2.26
CA ALA A 193 -12.79 -0.06 1.62
C ALA A 193 -13.23 0.98 2.66
N GLU A 194 -13.91 0.55 3.72
CA GLU A 194 -14.28 1.42 4.83
C GLU A 194 -13.09 1.86 5.70
N ALA A 195 -12.11 0.98 5.90
CA ALA A 195 -10.88 1.33 6.60
C ALA A 195 -10.06 2.36 5.82
N LEU A 196 -9.90 2.17 4.51
CA LEU A 196 -9.23 3.11 3.63
C LEU A 196 -9.96 4.45 3.58
N ARG A 197 -11.30 4.44 3.45
CA ARG A 197 -12.11 5.68 3.49
C ARG A 197 -11.84 6.49 4.75
N ARG A 198 -11.83 5.85 5.92
CA ARG A 198 -11.51 6.51 7.20
C ARG A 198 -10.09 7.04 7.24
N ALA A 199 -9.10 6.28 6.75
CA ALA A 199 -7.72 6.75 6.67
C ALA A 199 -7.58 8.00 5.78
N VAL A 200 -8.29 8.03 4.65
CA VAL A 200 -8.33 9.19 3.76
C VAL A 200 -9.05 10.38 4.40
N ASP A 201 -10.14 10.15 5.15
CA ASP A 201 -10.80 11.20 5.94
C ASP A 201 -9.84 11.84 6.95
N GLU A 202 -9.11 11.03 7.71
CA GLU A 202 -8.13 11.51 8.67
C GLU A 202 -7.02 12.33 8.01
N LEU A 203 -6.54 11.88 6.84
CA LEU A 203 -5.50 12.55 6.06
C LEU A 203 -5.98 13.90 5.51
N VAL A 204 -7.18 13.94 4.91
CA VAL A 204 -7.79 15.18 4.39
C VAL A 204 -8.00 16.19 5.52
N ALA A 205 -8.55 15.73 6.66
CA ALA A 205 -8.73 16.57 7.83
C ALA A 205 -7.39 17.09 8.39
N ALA A 206 -6.36 16.24 8.47
CA ALA A 206 -5.03 16.65 8.91
C ALA A 206 -4.37 17.67 7.96
N ALA A 207 -4.70 17.62 6.67
CA ALA A 207 -4.25 18.60 5.68
C ALA A 207 -4.94 19.96 5.77
N GLY A 208 -5.94 20.11 6.66
CA GLY A 208 -6.69 21.34 6.86
C GLY A 208 -7.56 21.71 5.66
N THR A 209 -8.13 20.71 4.97
CA THR A 209 -9.00 20.91 3.82
C THR A 209 -10.21 19.97 3.85
N GLU A 210 -11.17 20.22 2.98
CA GLU A 210 -12.37 19.41 2.79
C GLU A 210 -12.20 18.45 1.60
N ARG A 211 -12.93 17.30 1.62
CA ARG A 211 -12.91 16.33 0.51
C ARG A 211 -13.29 16.97 -0.83
N THR A 212 -14.25 17.89 -0.81
CA THR A 212 -14.75 18.60 -2.01
C THR A 212 -13.70 19.53 -2.63
N ALA A 213 -12.68 19.92 -1.86
CA ALA A 213 -11.58 20.75 -2.34
C ALA A 213 -10.38 19.93 -2.84
N VAL A 214 -10.39 18.60 -2.67
CA VAL A 214 -9.33 17.74 -3.21
C VAL A 214 -9.46 17.66 -4.75
N PRO A 215 -8.39 17.91 -5.51
CA PRO A 215 -8.42 17.84 -6.97
C PRO A 215 -8.89 16.47 -7.46
N VAL A 216 -9.73 16.47 -8.52
CA VAL A 216 -10.20 15.22 -9.15
C VAL A 216 -9.11 14.61 -10.05
N GLY A 217 -8.35 15.46 -10.73
CA GLY A 217 -7.19 15.08 -11.53
C GLY A 217 -5.88 15.42 -10.84
N MET A 218 -4.78 14.81 -11.31
CA MET A 218 -3.45 15.11 -10.81
C MET A 218 -3.17 16.62 -10.96
N PRO A 219 -2.81 17.33 -9.87
CA PRO A 219 -2.46 18.74 -9.94
C PRO A 219 -1.25 18.98 -10.86
N VAL A 220 -1.26 20.09 -11.59
CA VAL A 220 -0.08 20.58 -12.31
C VAL A 220 0.72 21.43 -11.33
N ARG A 221 2.03 21.19 -11.25
CA ARG A 221 2.93 22.12 -10.55
C ARG A 221 3.26 23.26 -11.50
N ASP A 222 3.07 24.49 -11.04
CA ASP A 222 3.61 25.68 -11.69
C ASP A 222 5.15 25.67 -11.72
#